data_AF-A0A356M5Z8-F1
#
_entry.id   AF-A0A356M5Z8-F1
#
_cell.length_a   1.000
_cell.length_b   1.000
_cell.length_c   1.000
_cell.angle_alpha   90.00
_cell.angle_beta   90.00
_cell.angle_gamma   90.00
#
_symmetry.space_group_name_H-M   'P 1'
#
loop_
_entity.id
_entity.type
_entity.pdbx_description
1 polymer ?
#
loop_
_entity_poly.entity_id
_entity_poly.type
_entity_poly.pdbx_seq_one_letter_code
_entity_poly.pdbx_strand_id
1 'polypeptide(L)'
;MGFPDMKLPIQLALTWPERLPGTQACFNPFDPRASQLTFEAPDRSTFRLLDLAYEAGRRGGSLPVVMNAANETAVSLFLAGRIGFLAIADQVETCMNQHMKQDFMTVFSFDDMMGLDQWARQQVMGQPVKEQ
;
A
#
# COMPACT_ATOMS: atom_id res chain seq x y z
N MET A 1 10.05 3.35 -20.35
CA MET A 1 9.58 4.62 -19.75
C MET A 1 8.40 5.10 -20.57
N GLY A 2 7.46 5.79 -19.94
CA GLY A 2 6.26 6.32 -20.59
C GLY A 2 5.66 7.42 -19.75
N PHE A 3 4.64 8.09 -20.28
CA PHE A 3 3.81 8.98 -19.48
C PHE A 3 3.15 8.19 -18.32
N PRO A 4 2.82 8.85 -17.19
CA PRO A 4 2.09 8.24 -16.08
C PRO A 4 0.61 8.01 -16.47
N ASP A 5 0.37 7.06 -17.38
CA ASP A 5 -0.94 6.68 -17.89
C ASP A 5 -1.14 5.16 -17.77
N MET A 6 -2.22 4.76 -17.09
CA MET A 6 -2.58 3.37 -16.82
C MET A 6 -3.05 2.58 -18.06
N LYS A 7 -3.39 3.22 -19.18
CA LYS A 7 -3.80 2.52 -20.41
C LYS A 7 -2.71 1.58 -20.93
N LEU A 8 -1.44 1.97 -20.82
CA LEU A 8 -0.32 1.15 -21.27
C LEU A 8 -0.18 -0.15 -20.44
N PRO A 9 -0.06 -0.12 -19.09
CA PRO A 9 0.00 -1.35 -18.30
C PRO A 9 -1.27 -2.20 -18.42
N ILE A 10 -2.47 -1.59 -18.53
CA ILE A 10 -3.72 -2.33 -18.76
C ILE A 10 -3.70 -3.06 -20.11
N GLN A 11 -3.34 -2.36 -21.20
CA GLN A 11 -3.23 -2.96 -22.52
C GLN A 11 -2.23 -4.12 -22.52
N LEU A 12 -1.06 -3.93 -21.91
CA LEU A 12 -0.04 -4.97 -21.82
C LEU A 12 -0.55 -6.21 -21.06
N ALA A 13 -1.29 -6.03 -19.96
CA ALA A 13 -1.87 -7.15 -19.22
C ALA A 13 -2.89 -7.95 -20.06
N LEU A 14 -3.65 -7.28 -20.93
CA LEU A 14 -4.69 -7.90 -21.76
C LEU A 14 -4.16 -8.56 -23.03
N THR A 15 -3.11 -7.99 -23.64
CA THR A 15 -2.64 -8.43 -24.96
C THR A 15 -1.39 -9.29 -24.88
N TRP A 16 -0.79 -9.50 -23.70
CA TRP A 16 0.43 -10.28 -23.57
C TRP A 16 0.26 -11.71 -24.16
N PRO A 17 1.22 -12.22 -24.94
CA PRO A 17 2.55 -11.67 -25.24
C PRO A 17 2.58 -10.63 -26.37
N GLU A 18 1.48 -10.46 -27.10
CA GLU A 18 1.36 -9.54 -28.23
C GLU A 18 1.45 -8.06 -27.79
N ARG A 19 1.82 -7.21 -28.75
CA ARG A 19 1.90 -5.76 -28.59
C ARG A 19 1.06 -5.11 -29.65
N LEU A 20 -0.11 -4.61 -29.26
CA LEU A 20 -0.94 -3.81 -30.17
C LEU A 20 -0.37 -2.38 -30.26
N PRO A 21 -0.62 -1.67 -31.38
CA PRO A 21 -0.32 -0.24 -31.48
C PRO A 21 -0.90 0.53 -30.29
N GLY A 22 -0.09 1.41 -29.69
CA GLY A 22 -0.52 2.22 -28.55
C GLY A 22 -1.58 3.24 -28.95
N THR A 23 -2.46 3.59 -28.01
CA THR A 23 -3.50 4.64 -28.18
C THR A 23 -3.00 6.05 -27.85
N GLN A 24 -1.72 6.20 -27.52
CA GLN A 24 -1.11 7.43 -27.01
C GLN A 24 0.13 7.82 -27.81
N ALA A 25 0.52 9.08 -27.69
CA ALA A 25 1.77 9.58 -28.24
C ALA A 25 2.95 8.81 -27.66
N CYS A 26 3.90 8.42 -28.54
CA CYS A 26 5.14 7.81 -28.10
C CYS A 26 5.89 8.77 -27.17
N PHE A 27 6.29 8.25 -26.01
CA PHE A 27 7.14 8.99 -25.08
C PHE A 27 8.48 9.30 -25.76
N ASN A 28 8.81 10.59 -25.83
CA ASN A 28 10.10 11.05 -26.33
C ASN A 28 11.00 11.44 -25.14
N PRO A 29 12.02 10.64 -24.79
CA PRO A 29 12.94 10.96 -23.69
C PRO A 29 13.81 12.20 -23.97
N PHE A 30 13.87 12.66 -25.22
CA PHE A 30 14.60 13.87 -25.62
C PHE A 30 13.69 15.11 -25.72
N ASP A 31 12.42 15.00 -25.31
CA ASP A 31 11.55 16.17 -25.18
C ASP A 31 12.09 17.09 -24.08
N PRO A 32 12.35 18.38 -24.35
CA PRO A 32 12.80 19.33 -23.34
C PRO A 32 11.91 19.38 -22.08
N ARG A 33 10.61 19.08 -22.22
CA ARG A 33 9.64 19.00 -21.10
C ARG A 33 9.82 17.75 -20.22
N ALA A 34 10.53 16.73 -20.71
CA ALA A 34 10.85 15.49 -20.00
C ALA A 34 12.36 15.35 -19.73
N SER A 35 13.12 16.44 -19.90
CA SER A 35 14.59 16.43 -19.97
C SER A 35 15.31 16.18 -18.63
N GLN A 36 14.60 16.22 -17.51
CA GLN A 36 15.20 16.02 -16.19
C GLN A 36 14.49 14.91 -15.43
N LEU A 37 15.25 13.87 -15.08
CA LEU A 37 14.85 12.83 -14.15
C LEU A 37 15.74 12.93 -12.90
N THR A 38 15.13 13.17 -11.75
CA THR A 38 15.81 13.23 -10.46
C THR A 38 15.48 11.97 -9.66
N PHE A 39 16.47 11.47 -8.94
CA PHE A 39 16.34 10.29 -8.10
C PHE A 39 16.93 10.59 -6.73
N GLU A 40 16.24 10.16 -5.69
CA GLU A 40 16.70 10.26 -4.31
C GLU A 40 16.28 9.02 -3.52
N ALA A 41 16.98 8.74 -2.43
CA ALA A 41 16.57 7.69 -1.51
C ALA A 41 15.32 8.13 -0.73
N PRO A 42 14.34 7.24 -0.49
CA PRO A 42 13.17 7.60 0.29
C PRO A 42 13.55 7.87 1.75
N ASP A 43 12.97 8.93 2.34
CA ASP A 43 13.08 9.19 3.78
C ASP A 43 12.23 8.19 4.58
N ARG A 44 12.89 7.13 5.05
CA ARG A 44 12.26 6.07 5.83
C ARG A 44 11.86 6.48 7.24
N SER A 45 12.43 7.56 7.77
CA SER A 45 12.08 8.07 9.10
C SER A 45 10.71 8.75 9.08
N THR A 46 10.42 9.49 8.00
CA THR A 46 9.13 10.14 7.78
C THR A 46 8.10 9.15 7.20
N PHE A 47 8.47 8.37 6.19
CA PHE A 47 7.57 7.45 5.47
C PHE A 47 7.68 6.00 5.99
N ARG A 48 7.41 5.81 7.28
CA ARG A 48 7.56 4.53 8.00
C ARG A 48 6.76 3.36 7.41
N LEU A 49 5.65 3.64 6.73
CA LEU A 49 4.84 2.60 6.05
C LEU A 49 5.63 1.81 5.01
N LEU A 50 6.70 2.38 4.43
CA LEU A 50 7.57 1.64 3.52
C LEU A 50 8.27 0.48 4.23
N ASP A 51 8.83 0.71 5.42
CA ASP A 51 9.49 -0.34 6.20
C ASP A 51 8.50 -1.40 6.70
N LEU A 52 7.30 -0.97 7.11
CA LEU A 52 6.22 -1.88 7.49
C LEU A 52 5.78 -2.77 6.31
N ALA A 53 5.72 -2.23 5.08
CA ALA A 53 5.43 -3.01 3.88
C ALA A 53 6.49 -4.07 3.60
N TYR A 54 7.78 -3.69 3.74
CA TYR A 54 8.88 -4.65 3.62
C TYR A 54 8.87 -5.71 4.72
N GLU A 55 8.45 -5.37 5.94
CA GLU A 55 8.27 -6.36 7.01
C GLU A 55 7.13 -7.33 6.67
N ALA A 56 5.95 -6.81 6.31
CA ALA A 56 4.79 -7.62 5.94
C ALA A 56 5.11 -8.57 4.78
N GLY A 57 5.76 -8.07 3.73
CA GLY A 57 6.17 -8.87 2.57
C GLY A 57 7.21 -9.93 2.91
N ARG A 58 8.20 -9.61 3.77
CA ARG A 58 9.24 -10.57 4.18
C ARG A 58 8.71 -11.67 5.11
N ARG A 59 7.80 -11.32 6.02
CA ARG A 59 7.15 -12.29 6.90
C ARG A 59 6.15 -13.15 6.13
N GLY A 60 5.47 -12.58 5.14
CA GLY A 60 4.44 -13.26 4.37
C GLY A 60 3.27 -13.71 5.25
N GLY A 61 2.68 -14.85 4.91
CA GLY A 61 1.51 -15.37 5.62
C GLY A 61 0.37 -14.37 5.58
N SER A 62 -0.33 -14.21 6.70
CA SER A 62 -1.51 -13.36 6.79
C SER A 62 -1.22 -11.89 7.13
N LEU A 63 0.03 -11.53 7.38
CA LEU A 63 0.40 -10.17 7.77
C LEU A 63 0.16 -9.11 6.66
N PRO A 64 0.39 -9.38 5.37
CA PRO A 64 0.04 -8.43 4.30
C PRO A 64 -1.46 -8.08 4.26
N VAL A 65 -2.35 -9.03 4.57
CA VAL A 65 -3.80 -8.80 4.63
C VAL A 65 -4.12 -7.79 5.73
N VAL A 66 -3.59 -8.04 6.93
CA VAL A 66 -3.77 -7.16 8.08
C VAL A 66 -3.20 -5.76 7.83
N MET A 67 -1.99 -5.68 7.26
CA MET A 67 -1.39 -4.40 6.91
C MET A 67 -2.26 -3.62 5.93
N ASN A 68 -2.76 -4.27 4.86
CA ASN A 68 -3.59 -3.60 3.86
C ASN A 68 -4.89 -3.07 4.48
N ALA A 69 -5.61 -3.92 5.22
CA ALA A 69 -6.88 -3.57 5.85
C ALA A 69 -6.72 -2.44 6.90
N ALA A 70 -5.65 -2.51 7.69
CA ALA A 70 -5.31 -1.45 8.65
C ALA A 70 -5.01 -0.12 7.94
N ASN A 71 -4.23 -0.15 6.86
CA ASN A 71 -3.88 1.03 6.08
C ASN A 71 -5.10 1.67 5.43
N GLU A 72 -5.99 0.89 4.81
CA GLU A 72 -7.24 1.42 4.23
C GLU A 72 -8.10 2.13 5.28
N THR A 73 -8.21 1.54 6.48
CA THR A 73 -9.01 2.13 7.56
C THR A 73 -8.36 3.40 8.11
N ALA A 74 -7.05 3.38 8.36
CA ALA A 74 -6.33 4.54 8.88
C ALA A 74 -6.33 5.71 7.86
N VAL A 75 -6.14 5.42 6.57
CA VAL A 75 -6.26 6.43 5.50
C VAL A 75 -7.68 6.99 5.44
N SER A 76 -8.71 6.15 5.55
CA SER A 76 -10.10 6.62 5.61
C SER A 76 -10.35 7.58 6.78
N LEU A 77 -9.82 7.25 7.97
CA LEU A 77 -9.89 8.12 9.14
C LEU A 77 -9.14 9.45 8.93
N PHE A 78 -7.97 9.42 8.29
CA PHE A 78 -7.20 10.62 7.93
C PHE A 78 -7.98 11.51 6.95
N LEU A 79 -8.53 10.93 5.89
CA LEU A 79 -9.34 11.65 4.91
C LEU A 79 -10.63 12.22 5.52
N ALA A 80 -11.16 11.59 6.58
CA ALA A 80 -12.28 12.08 7.37
C ALA A 80 -11.89 13.09 8.47
N GLY A 81 -10.61 13.48 8.56
CA GLY A 81 -10.11 14.43 9.57
C GLY A 81 -10.16 13.91 11.01
N ARG A 82 -10.19 12.59 11.21
CA ARG A 82 -10.26 11.95 12.53
C ARG A 82 -8.89 11.67 13.15
N ILE A 83 -7.87 11.53 12.32
CA ILE A 83 -6.48 11.32 12.75
C ILE A 83 -5.54 12.19 11.91
N GLY A 84 -4.36 12.52 12.45
CA GLY A 84 -3.30 13.19 11.70
C GLY A 84 -2.54 12.25 10.76
N PHE A 85 -1.80 12.81 9.79
CA PHE A 85 -1.06 12.03 8.78
C PHE A 85 -0.08 11.01 9.39
N LEU A 86 0.69 11.43 10.41
CA LEU A 86 1.67 10.54 11.06
C LEU A 86 1.01 9.39 11.85
N ALA A 87 -0.25 9.56 12.26
CA ALA A 87 -0.97 8.51 12.99
C ALA A 87 -1.31 7.30 12.11
N ILE A 88 -1.31 7.45 10.77
CA ILE A 88 -1.55 6.32 9.86
C ILE A 88 -0.51 5.22 10.08
N ALA A 89 0.77 5.59 10.14
CA ALA A 89 1.86 4.63 10.36
C ALA A 89 1.76 3.98 11.75
N ASP A 90 1.45 4.76 12.78
CA ASP A 90 1.29 4.26 14.16
C ASP A 90 0.15 3.24 14.28
N GLN A 91 -0.99 3.51 13.64
CA GLN A 91 -2.15 2.63 13.71
C GLN A 91 -1.92 1.30 12.97
N VAL A 92 -1.28 1.39 11.80
CA VAL A 92 -0.89 0.22 10.99
C VAL A 92 0.11 -0.64 11.74
N GLU A 93 1.18 -0.04 12.29
CA GLU A 93 2.20 -0.74 13.07
C GLU A 93 1.59 -1.40 14.31
N THR A 94 0.70 -0.70 15.02
CA THR A 94 0.02 -1.25 16.21
C THR A 94 -0.82 -2.48 15.84
N CYS A 95 -1.61 -2.40 14.78
CA CYS A 95 -2.46 -3.50 14.32
C CYS A 95 -1.62 -4.71 13.86
N MET A 96 -0.57 -4.47 13.07
CA MET A 96 0.38 -5.50 12.67
C MET A 96 1.03 -6.19 13.88
N ASN A 97 1.51 -5.42 14.85
CA ASN A 97 2.15 -5.95 16.05
C ASN A 97 1.21 -6.78 16.92
N GLN A 98 -0.07 -6.41 17.01
CA GLN A 98 -1.08 -7.20 17.70
C GLN A 98 -1.32 -8.53 16.99
N HIS A 99 -1.52 -8.50 15.67
CA HIS A 99 -1.75 -9.70 14.87
C HIS A 99 -0.60 -10.70 15.00
N MET A 100 0.63 -10.21 14.88
CA MET A 100 1.83 -11.05 14.99
C MET A 100 1.97 -11.76 16.33
N LYS A 101 1.33 -11.27 17.39
CA LYS A 101 1.38 -11.89 18.73
C LYS A 101 0.28 -12.92 18.96
N GLN A 102 -0.83 -12.82 18.25
CA GLN A 102 -2.06 -13.56 18.59
C GLN A 102 -2.41 -14.59 17.52
N ASP A 103 -2.53 -14.16 16.26
CA ASP A 103 -3.24 -14.92 15.23
C ASP A 103 -2.48 -14.97 13.90
N PHE A 104 -1.15 -14.91 13.94
CA PHE A 104 -0.34 -15.02 12.72
C PHE A 104 -0.50 -16.40 12.07
N MET A 105 -0.86 -16.41 10.79
CA MET A 105 -1.11 -17.63 10.01
C MET A 105 -0.21 -17.66 8.77
N THR A 106 0.37 -18.82 8.47
CA THR A 106 1.15 -19.03 7.23
C THR A 106 0.32 -19.69 6.13
N VAL A 107 -0.72 -20.43 6.51
CA VAL A 107 -1.70 -21.04 5.60
C VAL A 107 -3.08 -20.69 6.13
N PHE A 108 -3.92 -20.14 5.27
CA PHE A 108 -5.24 -19.66 5.61
C PHE A 108 -6.15 -19.74 4.38
N SER A 109 -7.44 -19.92 4.61
CA SER A 109 -8.46 -19.95 3.57
C SER A 109 -8.89 -18.54 3.16
N PHE A 110 -9.77 -18.46 2.16
CA PHE A 110 -10.40 -17.19 1.81
C PHE A 110 -11.27 -16.65 2.96
N ASP A 111 -12.00 -17.50 3.66
CA ASP A 111 -12.85 -17.08 4.78
C ASP A 111 -12.00 -16.53 5.94
N ASP A 112 -10.86 -17.16 6.22
CA ASP A 112 -9.88 -16.65 7.19
C ASP A 112 -9.32 -15.29 6.75
N MET A 113 -8.98 -15.13 5.46
CA MET A 113 -8.52 -13.85 4.91
C MET A 113 -9.55 -12.73 5.11
N MET A 114 -10.83 -13.01 4.84
CA MET A 114 -11.92 -12.05 5.04
C MET A 114 -12.13 -11.75 6.53
N GLY A 115 -12.02 -12.75 7.39
CA GLY A 115 -12.09 -12.56 8.84
C GLY A 115 -10.96 -11.67 9.36
N LEU A 116 -9.74 -11.86 8.86
CA LEU A 116 -8.58 -11.04 9.22
C LEU A 116 -8.67 -9.61 8.70
N ASP A 117 -9.17 -9.40 7.47
CA ASP A 117 -9.46 -8.06 6.95
C ASP A 117 -10.45 -7.35 7.89
N GLN A 118 -11.59 -7.97 8.19
CA GLN A 118 -12.62 -7.38 9.05
C GLN A 118 -12.08 -7.08 10.46
N TRP A 119 -11.34 -8.02 11.05
CA TRP A 119 -10.72 -7.85 12.35
C TRP A 119 -9.75 -6.66 12.35
N ALA A 120 -8.87 -6.54 11.36
CA ALA A 120 -7.89 -5.46 11.29
C ALA A 120 -8.56 -4.08 11.19
N ARG A 121 -9.65 -3.97 10.41
CA ARG A 121 -10.46 -2.74 10.35
C ARG A 121 -11.05 -2.39 11.71
N GLN A 122 -11.61 -3.36 12.42
CA GLN A 122 -12.16 -3.15 13.76
C GLN A 122 -11.10 -2.73 14.78
N GLN A 123 -9.90 -3.34 14.72
CA GLN A 123 -8.79 -2.94 15.58
C GLN A 123 -8.43 -1.48 15.37
N VAL A 124 -8.26 -1.04 14.12
CA VAL A 124 -7.91 0.36 13.82
C VAL A 124 -8.99 1.35 14.27
N MET A 125 -10.28 1.02 14.07
CA MET A 125 -11.38 1.87 14.54
C MET A 125 -11.46 1.97 16.07
N GLY A 126 -11.02 0.93 16.80
CA GLY A 126 -10.99 0.91 18.26
C GLY A 126 -9.73 1.51 18.89
N GLN A 127 -8.71 1.84 18.09
CA GLN A 127 -7.47 2.42 18.62
C GLN A 127 -7.68 3.87 19.07
N PRO A 128 -7.11 4.27 20.23
CA PRO A 128 -7.19 5.64 20.68
C PRO A 128 -6.47 6.57 19.71
N VAL A 129 -7.11 7.71 19.40
CA VAL A 129 -6.45 8.78 18.65
C VAL A 129 -5.49 9.48 19.60
N LYS A 130 -4.19 9.39 19.32
CA LYS A 130 -3.21 10.22 20.04
C LYS A 130 -3.40 11.66 19.59
N GLU A 131 -3.81 12.53 20.51
CA GLU A 131 -3.78 13.98 20.30
C GLU A 131 -2.34 14.42 20.04
N GLN A 132 -2.15 15.28 19.02
CA GLN A 132 -0.87 15.90 18.67
C GLN A 132 -0.62 17.14 19.52
#